data_AF-A0A2X1ITU8-F1
#
_entry.id   AF-A0A2X1ITU8-F1
#
_cell.length_a   1.000
_cell.length_b   1.000
_cell.length_c   1.000
_cell.angle_alpha   90.00
_cell.angle_beta   90.00
_cell.angle_gamma   90.00
#
_symmetry.space_group_name_H-M   'P 1'
#
loop_
_entity.id
_entity.type
_entity.pdbx_description
1 polymer ?
#
loop_
_entity_poly.entity_id
_entity_poly.type
_entity_poly.pdbx_seq_one_letter_code
_entity_poly.pdbx_strand_id
1 'polypeptide(L)' 'MTTYVVFIIGETTRWDHMGIFGYERNTTPKLAQEKNLAAFRGYSCDTATKLSLRCIVCTSGGRGR' A
#
# COMPACT_ATOMS: atom_id res chain seq x y z
N MET A 1 15.59 -6.15 23.59
CA MET A 1 15.13 -5.09 22.65
C MET A 1 14.14 -5.73 21.71
N THR A 2 12.85 -5.43 21.83
CA THR A 2 11.81 -5.94 20.91
C THR A 2 11.62 -4.95 19.77
N THR A 3 11.65 -5.44 18.53
CA THR A 3 11.37 -4.63 17.34
C THR A 3 9.94 -4.94 16.91
N TYR A 4 9.15 -3.89 16.70
CA TYR A 4 7.78 -4.01 16.23
C TYR A 4 7.69 -3.62 14.76
N VAL A 5 6.95 -4.41 13.99
CA VAL A 5 6.65 -4.14 12.59
C VAL A 5 5.14 -4.05 12.45
N VAL A 6 4.67 -2.97 11.82
CA VAL A 6 3.25 -2.73 11.56
C VAL A 6 3.02 -2.75 10.06
N PHE A 7 2.11 -3.60 9.59
CA PHE A 7 1.71 -3.68 8.20
C PHE A 7 0.30 -3.09 8.03
N ILE A 8 0.19 -2.04 7.22
CA ILE A 8 -1.05 -1.30 6.99
C ILE A 8 -1.58 -1.66 5.61
N ILE A 9 -2.78 -2.25 5.54
CA ILE A 9 -3.45 -2.58 4.29
C ILE A 9 -4.53 -1.53 4.02
N GLY A 10 -4.34 -0.74 2.97
CA GLY A 10 -5.35 0.21 2.48
C GLY A 10 -6.46 -0.49 1.68
N GLU A 11 -7.57 0.21 1.44
CA GLU A 11 -8.74 -0.35 0.75
C GLU A 11 -8.79 0.04 -0.74
N THR A 12 -9.00 1.32 -1.04
CA THR A 12 -9.21 1.81 -2.42
C THR A 12 -8.24 2.95 -2.78
N THR A 13 -7.12 3.06 -2.06
CA THR A 13 -6.15 4.14 -2.29
C THR A 13 -5.39 3.90 -3.59
N ARG A 14 -5.53 4.83 -4.53
CA ARG A 14 -4.75 4.83 -5.78
C ARG A 14 -3.57 5.77 -5.66
N TRP A 15 -2.41 5.35 -6.18
CA TRP A 15 -1.17 6.14 -6.10
C TRP A 15 -1.26 7.47 -6.86
N ASP A 16 -2.06 7.55 -7.92
CA ASP A 16 -2.24 8.75 -8.74
C ASP A 16 -2.98 9.90 -8.03
N HIS A 17 -3.61 9.62 -6.89
CA HIS A 17 -4.32 10.59 -6.05
C HIS A 17 -3.58 10.94 -4.75
N MET A 18 -2.32 10.52 -4.60
CA MET A 18 -1.51 10.83 -3.42
C MET A 18 -0.54 11.99 -3.71
N GLY A 19 -0.56 13.02 -2.87
CA GLY A 19 0.31 14.19 -3.00
C GLY A 19 1.80 13.84 -3.03
N ILE A 20 2.22 12.81 -2.29
CA ILE A 20 3.60 12.29 -2.29
C ILE A 20 4.07 11.78 -3.66
N PHE A 21 3.15 11.50 -4.60
CA PHE A 21 3.46 11.09 -5.96
C PHE A 21 3.23 12.20 -7.01
N GLY A 22 2.95 13.42 -6.57
CA GLY A 22 2.78 14.59 -7.44
C GLY A 22 1.32 14.94 -7.80
N TYR A 23 0.34 14.42 -7.05
CA TYR A 23 -1.05 14.82 -7.24
C TYR A 23 -1.25 16.31 -6.91
N GLU A 24 -2.06 17.02 -7.72
CA GLU A 24 -2.27 18.47 -7.60
C GLU A 24 -2.78 18.90 -6.22
N ARG A 25 -3.58 18.05 -5.58
CA ARG A 25 -4.04 18.29 -4.21
C ARG A 25 -3.08 17.65 -3.22
N ASN A 26 -2.71 18.39 -2.17
CA ASN A 26 -1.90 17.85 -1.08
C ASN A 26 -2.72 16.91 -0.17
N THR A 27 -2.92 15.68 -0.62
CA THR A 27 -3.69 14.63 0.08
C THR A 27 -2.87 13.85 1.11
N THR A 28 -1.55 14.08 1.16
CA THR A 28 -0.62 13.36 2.05
C THR A 28 0.34 14.30 2.80
N PRO A 29 -0.15 15.37 3.47
CA PRO A 29 0.70 16.40 4.07
C PRO A 29 1.51 15.90 5.27
N LYS A 30 0.98 14.90 6.01
CA LYS A 30 1.67 14.29 7.16
C LYS A 30 2.78 13.34 6.71
N LEU A 31 2.48 12.49 5.72
CA LEU A 31 3.47 11.55 5.17
C LEU A 31 4.68 12.29 4.58
N ALA A 32 4.47 13.44 3.94
CA ALA A 32 5.56 14.23 3.37
C ALA A 32 6.56 14.78 4.41
N GLN A 33 6.22 14.78 5.71
CA GLN A 33 7.07 15.28 6.79
C GLN A 33 7.89 14.17 7.46
N GLU A 34 7.62 12.90 7.14
CA GLU A 34 8.28 11.75 7.76
C GLU A 34 9.72 11.59 7.28
N LYS A 35 10.66 11.50 8.23
CA LYS A 35 12.09 11.28 7.93
C LYS A 35 12.31 9.84 7.50
N ASN A 36 13.12 9.65 6.46
CA ASN A 36 13.42 8.33 5.86
C ASN A 36 12.21 7.61 5.23
N LEU A 37 11.20 8.36 4.77
CA LEU A 37 10.09 7.78 4.03
C LEU A 37 10.56 7.30 2.65
N ALA A 38 10.37 6.01 2.36
CA ALA A 38 10.47 5.46 1.02
C ALA A 38 9.07 5.33 0.41
N ALA A 39 8.82 6.00 -0.71
CA ALA A 39 7.54 5.98 -1.41
C ALA A 39 7.67 5.22 -2.74
N PHE A 40 6.86 4.18 -2.93
CA PHE A 40 6.85 3.36 -4.14
C PHE A 40 5.48 3.40 -4.82
N ARG A 41 5.47 3.46 -6.15
CA ARG A 41 4.24 3.33 -6.94
C ARG A 41 3.86 1.85 -6.99
N GLY A 42 2.81 1.49 -6.27
CA GLY A 42 2.28 0.12 -6.22
C GLY A 42 1.24 -0.14 -7.32
N TYR A 43 1.25 -1.35 -7.87
CA TYR A 43 0.19 -1.88 -8.73
C TYR A 43 -0.51 -3.01 -8.01
N SER A 44 -1.85 -3.02 -8.01
CA SER A 44 -2.64 -4.07 -7.38
C SER A 44 -2.73 -5.30 -8.30
N CYS A 45 -2.80 -6.50 -7.70
CA CYS A 45 -3.05 -7.73 -8.45
C CYS A 45 -4.50 -7.81 -8.97
N ASP A 46 -5.42 -7.13 -8.30
CA ASP A 46 -6.86 -7.10 -8.61
C ASP A 46 -7.46 -5.74 -8.20
N THR A 47 -8.72 -5.49 -8.57
CA THR A 47 -9.49 -4.30 -8.17
C THR A 47 -10.52 -4.62 -7.09
N ALA A 48 -10.80 -5.90 -6.81
CA ALA A 48 -11.68 -6.33 -5.74
C ALA A 48 -10.90 -6.67 -4.46
N THR A 49 -11.30 -6.10 -3.32
CA THR A 49 -10.62 -6.25 -2.01
C THR A 49 -10.37 -7.71 -1.64
N LYS A 50 -11.34 -8.60 -1.86
CA LYS A 50 -11.23 -10.04 -1.54
C LYS A 50 -10.12 -10.73 -2.32
N LEU A 51 -9.92 -10.35 -3.58
CA LEU A 51 -8.93 -10.95 -4.47
C LEU A 51 -7.55 -10.31 -4.25
N SER A 52 -7.50 -8.99 -4.08
CA SER A 52 -6.27 -8.26 -3.75
C SER A 52 -5.67 -8.70 -2.42
N LEU A 53 -6.49 -8.86 -1.37
CA LEU A 53 -6.02 -9.35 -0.06
C LEU A 53 -5.38 -10.74 -0.16
N ARG A 54 -5.96 -11.63 -0.97
CA ARG A 54 -5.38 -12.96 -1.23
C ARG A 54 -4.01 -12.82 -1.87
N CYS A 55 -3.84 -11.98 -2.89
CA CYS A 55 -2.53 -11.80 -3.54
C CYS A 55 -1.47 -11.15 -2.62
N ILE A 56 -1.87 -10.20 -1.77
CA ILE A 56 -0.96 -9.46 -0.88
C ILE A 56 -0.41 -10.36 0.23
N VAL A 57 -1.24 -11.26 0.77
CA VAL A 57 -0.91 -12.04 1.98
C VAL A 57 -0.58 -13.50 1.66
N CYS A 58 -1.12 -14.08 0.59
CA CYS A 58 -0.86 -15.47 0.24
C CYS A 58 0.41 -15.60 -0.61
N THR A 59 1.26 -16.56 -0.24
CA THR A 59 2.35 -16.99 -1.11
C THR A 59 1.76 -17.76 -2.29
N SER A 60 2.32 -17.59 -3.48
CA SER A 60 1.92 -18.29 -4.72
C SER A 60 2.10 -19.82 -4.67
N GLY A 61 2.33 -20.40 -3.49
CA GLY A 61 2.35 -21.84 -3.24
C GLY A 61 1.00 -22.43 -2.81
N GLY A 62 0.00 -21.60 -2.53
CA GLY A 62 -1.36 -22.03 -2.18
C GLY A 62 -2.16 -22.46 -3.41
N ARG A 63 -1.76 -23.55 -4.07
CA ARG A 63 -2.53 -24.18 -5.14
C ARG A 63 -3.79 -24.84 -4.55
N GLY A 64 -4.96 -24.27 -4.86
CA GLY A 64 -6.22 -24.97 -4.98
C GLY A 64 -6.94 -25.38 -3.68
N ARG A 65 -8.03 -24.69 -3.39
CA ARG A 65 -9.39 -25.26 -3.23
C ARG A 65 -10.42 -24.13 -3.24
#